data_AF-X1SES1-F1
#
_entry.id   AF-X1SES1-F1
#
_cell.length_a   1.000
_cell.length_b   1.000
_cell.length_c   1.000
_cell.angle_alpha   90.00
_cell.angle_beta   90.00
_cell.angle_gamma   90.00
#
_symmetry.space_group_name_H-M   'P 1'
#
loop_
_entity.id
_entity.type
_entity.pdbx_description
1 polymer ?
#
loop_
_entity_poly.entity_id
_entity_poly.type
_entity_poly.pdbx_seq_one_letter_code
_entity_poly.pdbx_strand_id
1 'polypeptide(L)' 'MSVYINGVKQAPALRKVDNPLPPPGPEWEGMLVTCNEEKTDVSLCILNSSGTYEWIKIGEST' A
#
# COMPACT_ATOMS: atom_id res chain seq x y z
N MET A 1 10.42 11.22 -0.70
CA MET A 1 10.19 11.81 -2.04
C MET A 1 8.69 11.74 -2.31
N SER A 2 8.04 12.85 -2.66
CA SER A 2 6.59 12.86 -2.97
C SER A 2 6.39 12.81 -4.48
N VAL A 3 5.44 12.00 -4.93
CA VAL A 3 5.06 11.89 -6.35
C VAL A 3 3.75 12.67 -6.55
N TYR A 4 3.63 13.35 -7.68
CA TYR A 4 2.42 14.09 -8.06
C TYR A 4 1.99 13.59 -9.44
N ILE A 5 0.69 13.30 -9.60
CA ILE A 5 0.08 12.92 -10.89
C ILE A 5 -1.08 13.88 -11.13
N ASN A 6 -1.08 14.58 -12.27
CA ASN A 6 -2.09 15.59 -12.63
C ASN A 6 -2.32 16.68 -11.55
N GLY A 7 -1.27 17.07 -10.83
CA GLY A 7 -1.35 18.07 -9.75
C GLY A 7 -1.87 17.53 -8.41
N VAL A 8 -2.26 16.25 -8.33
CA VAL A 8 -2.70 15.60 -7.10
C VAL A 8 -1.50 14.93 -6.41
N LYS A 9 -1.26 15.28 -5.15
CA LYS A 9 -0.23 14.64 -4.32
C LYS A 9 -0.59 13.17 -4.14
N GLN A 10 0.25 12.29 -4.65
CA GLN A 10 0.09 10.86 -4.45
C GLN A 10 0.63 10.48 -3.08
N ALA A 11 0.07 9.42 -2.51
CA ALA A 11 0.71 8.75 -1.39
C ALA A 11 2.17 8.41 -1.75
N PRO A 12 3.09 8.43 -0.79
CA PRO A 12 4.48 8.07 -1.06
C PRO A 12 4.55 6.72 -1.78
N ALA A 13 5.30 6.67 -2.89
CA ALA A 13 5.33 5.52 -3.81
C ALA A 13 5.71 4.19 -3.14
N LEU A 14 6.40 4.26 -1.99
CA LEU A 14 6.68 3.15 -1.11
C LEU A 14 6.61 3.66 0.33
N ARG A 15 5.74 3.04 1.13
CA ARG A 15 5.70 3.24 2.59
C ARG A 15 6.02 1.93 3.27
N LYS A 16 7.09 1.92 4.09
CA LYS A 16 7.38 0.80 4.98
C LYS A 16 6.44 0.91 6.18
N VAL A 17 5.71 -0.16 6.48
CA VAL A 17 4.88 -0.27 7.68
C VAL A 17 5.15 -1.60 8.37
N ASP A 18 4.81 -1.68 9.65
CA ASP A 18 4.92 -2.92 10.42
C ASP A 18 3.78 -3.88 10.06
N ASN A 19 4.00 -5.17 10.28
CA ASN A 19 2.99 -6.22 10.10
C ASN A 19 2.23 -6.46 11.43
N PRO A 20 0.89 -6.60 11.46
CA PRO A 20 -0.05 -6.66 10.33
C PRO A 20 -0.36 -5.31 9.69
N LEU A 21 -0.72 -5.35 8.40
CA LEU A 21 -1.24 -4.18 7.68
C LEU A 21 -2.45 -3.57 8.43
N PRO A 22 -2.54 -2.24 8.52
CA PRO A 22 -3.74 -1.59 9.05
C PRO A 22 -4.96 -1.86 8.14
N PRO A 23 -6.19 -1.59 8.62
CA PRO A 23 -7.36 -1.62 7.76
C PRO A 23 -7.15 -0.75 6.50
N PRO A 24 -7.60 -1.22 5.33
CA PRO A 24 -7.45 -0.48 4.09
C PRO A 24 -8.25 0.83 4.14
N GLY A 25 -7.69 1.90 3.57
CA GLY A 25 -8.27 3.23 3.65
C GLY A 25 -7.60 4.24 2.71
N PRO A 26 -8.22 5.40 2.49
CA PRO A 26 -7.72 6.43 1.57
C PRO A 26 -6.31 6.94 1.93
N GLU A 27 -5.94 6.90 3.21
CA GLU A 27 -4.61 7.29 3.69
C GLU A 27 -3.50 6.28 3.36
N TRP A 28 -3.89 5.10 2.89
CA TRP A 28 -3.01 3.99 2.51
C TRP A 28 -3.05 3.67 1.02
N GLU A 29 -3.84 4.40 0.21
CA GLU A 29 -3.95 4.20 -1.24
C GLU A 29 -2.58 4.18 -1.91
N GLY A 30 -2.27 3.11 -2.65
CA GLY A 30 -0.96 2.90 -3.26
C GLY A 30 -0.21 1.66 -2.75
N MET A 31 1.09 1.58 -3.06
CA MET A 31 1.94 0.42 -2.75
C MET A 31 2.56 0.53 -1.36
N LEU A 32 2.37 -0.50 -0.55
CA LEU A 32 2.96 -0.65 0.77
C LEU A 32 3.88 -1.86 0.81
N VAL A 33 4.95 -1.71 1.60
CA VAL A 33 5.90 -2.79 1.87
C VAL A 33 5.89 -3.06 3.37
N THR A 34 5.58 -4.30 3.74
CA THR A 34 5.70 -4.79 5.11
C THR A 34 6.89 -5.71 5.22
N CYS A 35 7.63 -5.61 6.32
CA CYS A 35 8.66 -6.58 6.67
C CYS A 35 8.26 -7.24 8.00
N ASN A 36 8.19 -8.56 8.02
CA ASN A 36 8.24 -9.32 9.27
C ASN A 36 9.66 -9.89 9.45
N GLU A 37 9.90 -10.65 10.52
CA GLU A 37 11.23 -11.19 10.84
C GLU A 37 11.77 -12.17 9.77
N GLU A 38 10.90 -12.70 8.93
CA GLU A 38 11.23 -13.75 7.96
C GLU A 38 11.14 -13.26 6.50
N LYS A 39 10.23 -12.34 6.19
CA LYS A 39 9.84 -11.98 4.82
C LYS A 39 9.45 -10.51 4.67
N THR A 40 9.61 -10.03 3.44
CA THR A 40 9.06 -8.78 2.95
C THR A 40 7.87 -9.06 2.05
N ASP A 41 6.72 -8.48 2.37
CA ASP A 41 5.49 -8.54 1.58
C ASP A 41 5.23 -7.18 0.93
N VAL A 42 4.68 -7.22 -0.28
CA VAL A 42 4.24 -6.02 -1.00
C VAL A 42 2.75 -6.13 -1.28
N SER A 43 2.02 -5.09 -0.87
CA SER A 43 0.57 -4.98 -1.01
C SER A 43 0.16 -3.66 -1.64
N LEU A 44 -0.91 -3.66 -2.41
CA LEU A 44 -1.52 -2.49 -3.02
C LEU A 44 -2.87 -2.21 -2.36
N CYS A 45 -3.07 -1.00 -1.84
CA CYS A 45 -4.39 -0.52 -1.41
C CYS A 45 -5.08 0.19 -2.58
N ILE A 46 -6.25 -0.28 -2.98
CA ILE A 46 -7.05 0.36 -4.04
C ILE A 46 -8.48 0.58 -3.59
N LEU A 47 -9.13 1.60 -4.18
CA LEU A 47 -10.57 1.77 -4.13
C LEU A 47 -11.21 0.88 -5.21
N ASN A 48 -12.00 -0.10 -4.79
CA ASN A 48 -12.69 -0.98 -5.73
C ASN A 48 -13.96 -0.32 -6.30
N SER A 49 -14.56 -0.95 -7.31
CA SER A 49 -15.76 -0.44 -7.99
C SER A 49 -17.00 -0.34 -7.09
N SER A 50 -16.99 -0.97 -5.92
CA SER A 50 -18.06 -0.88 -4.92
C SER A 50 -17.88 0.28 -3.94
N GLY A 51 -16.82 1.09 -4.11
CA GLY A 51 -16.52 2.22 -3.23
C GLY A 51 -15.84 1.83 -1.91
N THR A 52 -15.27 0.63 -1.83
CA THR A 52 -14.58 0.12 -0.65
C THR A 52 -13.08 -0.01 -0.92
N TYR A 53 -12.25 0.33 0.06
CA TYR A 53 -10.81 0.11 -0.02
C TYR A 53 -10.44 -1.34 0.32
N GLU A 54 -9.53 -1.93 -0.44
CA GLU A 54 -9.08 -3.31 -0.23
C GLU A 54 -7.57 -3.49 -0.44
N TRP A 55 -7.02 -4.54 0.17
CA TRP A 55 -5.62 -4.94 0.02
C TRP A 55 -5.48 -6.03 -1.03
N ILE A 56 -4.60 -5.81 -2.00
CA ILE A 56 -4.18 -6.81 -2.99
C ILE A 56 -2.71 -7.15 -2.75
N LYS A 57 -2.40 -8.42 -2.46
CA LYS A 57 -1.01 -8.89 -2.38
C LYS A 57 -0.42 -8.99 -3.78
N ILE A 58 0.71 -8.33 -4.01
CA ILE A 58 1.37 -8.29 -5.33
C ILE A 58 2.75 -8.93 -5.35
N GLY A 59 3.32 -9.24 -4.18
CA GLY A 59 4.57 -10.00 -4.08
C GLY A 59 4.97 -10.34 -2.65
N GLU A 60 5.85 -11.33 -2.51
CA GLU A 60 6.57 -11.64 -1.28
C GLU A 60 8.03 -12.03 -1.59
N SER A 61 8.94 -11.76 -0.67
CA SER A 61 10.29 -12.32 -0.72
C SER A 61 10.26 -13.78 -0.26
N THR A 62 10.95 -14.64 -1.00
CA THR A 62 11.21 -16.04 -0.63
C THR A 62 12.38 -16.18 0.32
#